data_AF-A0A971RCS9-F1
#
_entry.id   AF-A0A971RCS9-F1
#
_cell.length_a   1.000
_cell.length_b   1.000
_cell.length_c   1.000
_cell.angle_alpha   90.00
_cell.angle_beta   90.00
_cell.angle_gamma   90.00
#
_symmetry.space_group_name_H-M   'P 1'
#
loop_
_entity.id
_entity.type
_entity.pdbx_description
1 polymer ?
#
loop_
_entity_poly.entity_id
_entity_poly.type
_entity_poly.pdbx_seq_one_letter_code
_entity_poly.pdbx_strand_id
1 'polypeptide(L)'
;MGLIVALAVYVGLQDRKRSSSTRADEFYQQGEAYMEQGQYELAIVAYDEALALNPDHQRASARRAEAVELQQAAPTSTSELRDEIVESLWRDLEQAVAGSDWEQVDNLGQQIIAHDPNYRAEEVRQQLYSANLALGEQAFEEDRLEQATTCLQRALQYNPGGSQATLLQEQVYLYSEALRYTGNDWSKVIQRLSTLYREAPNLKDVAVRLRAAHLAHAQELEAEGEWCAAEEQYAAAIAMWETADVQALLAAAADKCASQAEPTPTGEAGEQVPAGTWVGRELAPEVVVGDKMFIRGRVLDARGAPVVGAQVRVQAWDFSVIAITDGTGQFSFDGLANPVVYTLTLVDLPSQPLEVETSWGRLSWVVFEQVP
;
A
#
# COMPACT_ATOMS: atom_id res chain seq x y z
N MET A 1 -58.61 39.24 -53.00
CA MET A 1 -57.75 38.30 -52.25
C MET A 1 -56.31 38.80 -52.07
N GLY A 2 -55.66 39.44 -53.06
CA GLY A 2 -54.25 39.88 -52.91
C GLY A 2 -53.95 41.00 -51.90
N LEU A 3 -54.85 41.96 -51.69
CA LEU A 3 -54.66 43.08 -50.75
C LEU A 3 -54.72 42.67 -49.27
N ILE A 4 -55.52 41.65 -48.93
CA ILE A 4 -55.71 41.18 -47.55
C ILE A 4 -54.46 40.39 -47.07
N VAL A 5 -53.82 39.62 -47.97
CA VAL A 5 -52.59 38.88 -47.66
C VAL A 5 -51.40 39.83 -47.47
N ALA A 6 -51.28 40.88 -48.30
CA ALA A 6 -50.23 41.89 -48.13
C ALA A 6 -50.39 42.69 -46.82
N LEU A 7 -51.62 43.02 -46.44
CA LEU A 7 -51.91 43.69 -45.17
C LEU A 7 -51.61 42.78 -43.97
N ALA A 8 -51.95 41.50 -44.03
CA ALA A 8 -51.67 40.53 -42.96
C ALA A 8 -50.16 40.26 -42.79
N VAL A 9 -49.39 40.20 -43.87
CA VAL A 9 -47.92 40.11 -43.82
C VAL A 9 -47.32 41.38 -43.24
N TYR A 10 -47.82 42.56 -43.63
CA TYR A 10 -47.36 43.84 -43.09
C TYR A 10 -47.65 43.99 -41.59
N VAL A 11 -48.86 43.64 -41.16
CA VAL A 11 -49.25 43.64 -39.73
C VAL A 11 -48.41 42.63 -38.95
N GLY A 12 -48.21 41.41 -39.48
CA GLY A 12 -47.36 40.40 -38.84
C GLY A 12 -45.89 40.81 -38.71
N LEU A 13 -45.35 41.58 -39.65
CA LEU A 13 -43.99 42.14 -39.55
C LEU A 13 -43.91 43.28 -38.53
N GLN A 14 -44.95 44.12 -38.44
CA GLN A 14 -45.03 45.15 -37.40
C GLN A 14 -45.15 44.57 -36.00
N ASP A 15 -45.94 43.51 -35.83
CA ASP A 15 -46.10 42.83 -34.55
C ASP A 15 -44.81 42.14 -34.11
N ARG A 16 -44.07 41.52 -35.03
CA ARG A 16 -42.73 40.96 -34.76
C ARG A 16 -41.73 42.05 -34.38
N LYS A 17 -41.72 43.18 -35.11
CA LYS A 17 -40.83 44.31 -34.79
C LYS A 17 -41.14 44.91 -33.41
N ARG A 18 -42.42 45.06 -33.07
CA ARG A 18 -42.87 45.51 -31.74
C ARG A 18 -42.47 44.52 -30.65
N SER A 19 -42.75 43.23 -30.85
CA SER A 19 -42.39 42.18 -29.89
C SER A 19 -40.87 42.08 -29.67
N SER A 20 -40.07 42.20 -30.74
CA SER A 20 -38.60 42.25 -30.65
C SER A 20 -38.13 43.48 -29.87
N SER A 21 -38.74 44.64 -30.13
CA SER A 21 -38.44 45.89 -29.41
C SER A 21 -38.77 45.79 -27.92
N THR A 22 -39.94 45.25 -27.57
CA THR A 22 -40.34 45.07 -26.16
C THR A 22 -39.38 44.16 -25.42
N ARG A 23 -38.98 43.04 -26.04
CA ARG A 23 -38.03 42.10 -25.43
C ARG A 23 -36.62 42.70 -25.32
N ALA A 24 -36.21 43.52 -26.29
CA ALA A 24 -34.97 44.30 -26.18
C ALA A 24 -35.00 45.27 -25.00
N ASP A 25 -36.15 45.92 -24.74
CA ASP A 25 -36.32 46.80 -23.57
C ASP A 25 -36.27 46.04 -22.24
N GLU A 26 -36.80 44.81 -22.17
CA GLU A 26 -36.69 43.94 -20.99
C GLU A 26 -35.23 43.61 -20.65
N PHE A 27 -34.45 43.20 -21.65
CA PHE A 27 -33.01 42.95 -21.47
C PHE A 27 -32.23 44.20 -21.11
N TYR A 28 -32.59 45.35 -21.68
CA TYR A 28 -32.02 46.64 -21.29
C TYR A 28 -32.28 46.95 -19.80
N GLN A 29 -33.51 46.77 -19.31
CA GLN A 29 -33.85 46.98 -17.90
C GLN A 29 -33.12 45.99 -16.98
N GLN A 30 -32.93 44.75 -17.42
CA GLN A 30 -32.11 43.77 -16.71
C GLN A 30 -30.64 44.23 -16.61
N GLY A 31 -30.09 44.79 -17.69
CA GLY A 31 -28.76 45.38 -17.69
C GLY A 31 -28.62 46.55 -16.71
N GLU A 32 -29.62 47.44 -16.63
CA GLU A 32 -29.63 48.53 -15.64
C GLU A 32 -29.65 47.99 -14.21
N ALA A 33 -30.45 46.95 -13.93
CA ALA A 33 -30.48 46.31 -12.61
C ALA A 33 -29.13 45.70 -12.21
N TYR A 34 -28.37 45.15 -13.16
CA TYR A 34 -27.01 44.67 -12.93
C TYR A 34 -26.00 45.81 -12.75
N MET A 35 -26.14 46.91 -13.49
CA MET A 35 -25.33 48.12 -13.31
C MET A 35 -25.50 48.72 -11.92
N GLU A 36 -26.73 48.81 -11.42
CA GLU A 36 -27.03 49.29 -10.06
C GLU A 36 -26.41 48.40 -8.96
N GLN A 37 -26.23 47.11 -9.25
CA GLN A 37 -25.60 46.13 -8.37
C GLN A 37 -24.07 46.04 -8.55
N GLY A 38 -23.47 46.81 -9.47
CA GLY A 38 -22.04 46.75 -9.78
C GLY A 38 -21.58 45.47 -10.48
N GLN A 39 -22.51 44.68 -11.02
CA GLN A 39 -22.24 43.41 -11.71
C GLN A 39 -22.01 43.67 -13.21
N TYR A 40 -20.88 44.29 -13.54
CA TYR A 40 -20.62 44.82 -14.89
C TYR A 40 -20.61 43.74 -15.98
N GLU A 41 -20.10 42.54 -15.72
CA GLU A 41 -20.12 41.40 -16.64
C GLU A 41 -21.55 41.02 -17.06
N LEU A 42 -22.45 40.92 -16.07
CA LEU A 42 -23.85 40.54 -16.30
C LEU A 42 -24.63 41.66 -16.98
N ALA A 43 -24.30 42.91 -16.68
CA ALA A 43 -24.85 44.07 -17.38
C ALA A 43 -24.48 44.05 -18.87
N ILE A 44 -23.21 43.78 -19.22
CA ILE A 44 -22.74 43.70 -20.61
C ILE A 44 -23.52 42.62 -21.38
N VAL A 45 -23.68 41.43 -20.80
CA VAL A 45 -24.44 40.33 -21.42
C VAL A 45 -25.90 40.72 -21.67
N ALA A 46 -26.56 41.33 -20.68
CA ALA A 46 -27.94 41.79 -20.83
C ALA A 46 -28.09 42.88 -21.91
N TYR A 47 -27.14 43.81 -22.02
CA TYR A 47 -27.13 44.80 -23.10
C TYR A 47 -26.82 44.19 -24.47
N ASP A 48 -25.96 43.18 -24.55
CA ASP A 48 -25.70 42.43 -25.78
C ASP A 48 -26.96 41.71 -26.29
N GLU A 49 -27.74 41.10 -25.40
CA GLU A 49 -29.04 40.50 -25.75
C GLU A 49 -30.06 41.55 -26.23
N ALA A 50 -30.09 42.73 -25.60
CA ALA A 50 -30.93 43.84 -26.05
C ALA A 50 -30.54 44.32 -27.47
N LEU A 51 -29.23 44.42 -27.75
CA LEU A 51 -28.70 44.83 -29.05
C LEU A 51 -28.85 43.74 -30.13
N ALA A 52 -28.83 42.46 -29.75
CA ALA A 52 -29.12 41.35 -30.66
C ALA A 52 -30.58 41.39 -31.17
N LEU A 53 -31.52 41.79 -30.31
CA LEU A 53 -32.94 41.91 -30.63
C LEU A 53 -33.33 43.25 -31.28
N ASN A 54 -32.59 44.31 -30.97
CA ASN A 54 -32.72 45.63 -31.57
C ASN A 54 -31.34 46.30 -31.71
N PRO A 55 -30.66 46.13 -32.87
CA PRO A 55 -29.35 46.73 -33.11
C PRO A 55 -29.32 48.26 -33.03
N ASP A 56 -30.47 48.92 -33.21
CA ASP A 56 -30.62 50.38 -33.14
C ASP A 56 -30.93 50.89 -31.71
N HIS A 57 -30.84 50.03 -30.68
CA HIS A 57 -31.09 50.40 -29.29
C HIS A 57 -29.97 51.26 -28.71
N GLN A 58 -30.04 52.57 -28.97
CA GLN A 58 -29.00 53.54 -28.60
C GLN A 58 -28.66 53.55 -27.11
N ARG A 59 -29.65 53.34 -26.23
CA ARG A 59 -29.42 53.33 -24.78
C ARG A 59 -28.67 52.09 -24.34
N ALA A 60 -29.04 50.91 -24.84
CA ALA A 60 -28.31 49.67 -24.55
C ALA A 60 -26.86 49.74 -25.06
N SER A 61 -26.62 50.33 -26.24
CA SER A 61 -25.26 50.52 -26.78
C SER A 61 -24.41 51.45 -25.91
N ALA A 62 -24.95 52.60 -25.49
CA ALA A 62 -24.24 53.55 -24.63
C ALA A 62 -23.93 52.94 -23.26
N ARG A 63 -24.92 52.25 -22.66
CA ARG A 63 -24.78 51.63 -21.34
C ARG A 63 -23.85 50.43 -21.35
N ARG A 64 -23.82 49.66 -22.44
CA ARG A 64 -22.81 48.62 -22.65
C ARG A 64 -21.40 49.21 -22.69
N ALA A 65 -21.19 50.30 -23.42
CA ALA A 65 -19.88 50.95 -23.46
C ALA A 65 -19.44 51.43 -22.07
N GLU A 66 -20.34 52.07 -21.34
CA GLU A 66 -20.12 52.47 -19.94
C GLU A 66 -19.82 51.26 -19.03
N ALA A 67 -20.57 50.16 -19.16
CA ALA A 67 -20.34 48.93 -18.41
C ALA A 67 -18.97 48.30 -18.72
N VAL A 68 -18.53 48.33 -19.98
CA VAL A 68 -17.19 47.87 -20.40
C VAL A 68 -16.10 48.76 -19.80
N GLU A 69 -16.27 50.08 -19.81
CA GLU A 69 -15.32 51.01 -19.18
C GLU A 69 -15.24 50.80 -17.67
N LEU A 70 -16.39 50.62 -17.00
CA LEU A 70 -16.44 50.36 -15.55
C LEU A 70 -15.88 48.98 -15.19
N GLN A 71 -16.09 47.96 -16.01
CA GLN A 71 -15.47 46.65 -15.84
C GLN A 71 -13.94 46.76 -15.95
N GLN A 72 -13.45 47.54 -16.91
CA GLN A 72 -12.01 47.76 -17.11
C GLN A 72 -11.40 48.68 -16.04
N ALA A 73 -12.19 49.57 -15.45
CA ALA A 73 -11.77 50.49 -14.39
C ALA A 73 -11.99 49.94 -12.97
N ALA A 74 -12.79 48.88 -12.80
CA ALA A 74 -12.92 48.17 -11.54
C ALA A 74 -11.57 47.49 -11.22
N PRO A 75 -11.09 47.56 -9.97
CA PRO A 75 -9.88 46.83 -9.59
C PRO A 75 -10.19 45.33 -9.62
N THR A 76 -10.01 44.68 -10.77
CA THR A 76 -9.47 43.32 -10.79
C THR A 76 -8.20 43.35 -9.94
N SER A 77 -7.98 42.36 -9.06
CA SER A 77 -6.68 42.14 -8.43
C SER A 77 -5.62 42.24 -9.53
N THR A 78 -4.91 43.36 -9.62
CA THR A 78 -3.94 43.56 -10.69
C THR A 78 -2.89 42.48 -10.52
N SER A 79 -2.30 42.00 -11.63
CA SER A 79 -1.19 41.04 -11.58
C SER A 79 -0.14 41.47 -10.54
N GLU A 80 0.12 42.77 -10.46
CA GLU A 80 1.02 43.40 -9.49
C GLU A 80 0.63 43.15 -8.03
N LEU A 81 -0.65 43.30 -7.64
CA LEU A 81 -1.11 43.01 -6.28
C LEU A 81 -1.03 41.51 -5.95
N ARG A 82 -1.26 40.65 -6.95
CA ARG A 82 -1.11 39.20 -6.79
C ARG A 82 0.36 38.83 -6.57
N ASP A 83 1.27 39.41 -7.35
CA ASP A 83 2.70 39.18 -7.25
C ASP A 83 3.24 39.64 -5.88
N GLU A 84 2.78 40.80 -5.38
CA GLU A 84 3.13 41.29 -4.04
C GLU A 84 2.64 40.37 -2.90
N ILE A 85 1.41 39.88 -3.00
CA ILE A 85 0.84 38.93 -2.02
C ILE A 85 1.67 37.65 -1.99
N VAL A 86 1.93 37.06 -3.16
CA VAL A 86 2.63 35.78 -3.25
C VAL A 86 4.10 35.90 -2.82
N GLU A 87 4.77 37.02 -3.12
CA GLU A 87 6.13 37.27 -2.63
C GLU A 87 6.17 37.47 -1.11
N SER A 88 5.12 38.05 -0.50
CA SER A 88 5.01 38.12 0.96
C SER A 88 4.82 36.74 1.57
N LEU A 89 3.90 35.93 1.02
CA LEU A 89 3.66 34.56 1.47
C LEU A 89 4.92 33.69 1.34
N TRP A 90 5.71 33.87 0.28
CA TRP A 90 6.97 33.18 0.09
C TRP A 90 7.99 33.49 1.18
N ARG A 91 8.15 34.77 1.56
CA ARG A 91 9.05 35.16 2.67
C ARG A 91 8.61 34.58 4.01
N ASP A 92 7.31 34.59 4.28
CA ASP A 92 6.76 33.99 5.50
C ASP A 92 6.97 32.46 5.51
N LEU A 93 6.86 31.82 4.34
CA LEU A 93 7.12 30.39 4.18
C LEU A 93 8.60 30.07 4.45
N GLU A 94 9.53 30.83 3.90
CA GLU A 94 10.97 30.66 4.16
C GLU A 94 11.29 30.79 5.66
N GLN A 95 10.63 31.73 6.35
CA GLN A 95 10.76 31.87 7.81
C GLN A 95 10.21 30.66 8.56
N ALA A 96 9.05 30.14 8.15
CA ALA A 96 8.46 28.93 8.73
C ALA A 96 9.35 27.70 8.52
N VAL A 97 9.94 27.54 7.32
CA VAL A 97 10.94 26.49 7.03
C VAL A 97 12.15 26.63 7.95
N ALA A 98 12.70 27.84 8.10
CA ALA A 98 13.83 28.09 9.00
C ALA A 98 13.49 27.80 10.48
N GLY A 99 12.23 28.00 10.87
CA GLY A 99 11.71 27.65 12.19
C GLY A 99 11.32 26.18 12.37
N SER A 100 11.37 25.36 11.31
CA SER A 100 10.79 24.00 11.29
C SER A 100 9.30 23.95 11.66
N ASP A 101 8.56 25.03 11.38
CA ASP A 101 7.11 25.12 11.59
C ASP A 101 6.38 24.54 10.37
N TRP A 102 6.37 23.21 10.29
CA TRP A 102 5.91 22.48 9.11
C TRP A 102 4.40 22.64 8.85
N GLU A 103 3.59 22.86 9.89
CA GLU A 103 2.16 23.15 9.74
C GLU A 103 1.96 24.49 9.02
N GLN A 104 2.73 25.52 9.42
CA GLN A 104 2.69 26.82 8.78
C GLN A 104 3.24 26.76 7.34
N VAL A 105 4.26 25.93 7.06
CA VAL A 105 4.76 25.71 5.70
C VAL A 105 3.69 25.09 4.80
N ASP A 106 2.97 24.06 5.25
CA ASP A 106 1.87 23.44 4.48
C ASP A 106 0.78 24.46 4.16
N ASN A 107 0.40 25.26 5.16
CA ASN A 107 -0.64 26.29 5.01
C ASN A 107 -0.24 27.39 4.02
N LEU A 108 0.95 27.98 4.19
CA LEU A 108 1.44 29.06 3.34
C LEU A 108 1.69 28.58 1.90
N GLY A 109 2.24 27.38 1.71
CA GLY A 109 2.47 26.84 0.37
C GLY A 109 1.16 26.60 -0.39
N GLN A 110 0.11 26.12 0.30
CA GLN A 110 -1.22 25.99 -0.31
C GLN A 110 -1.84 27.34 -0.67
N GLN A 111 -1.66 28.38 0.17
CA GLN A 111 -2.09 29.74 -0.16
C GLN A 111 -1.35 30.29 -1.39
N ILE A 112 -0.04 30.07 -1.50
CA ILE A 112 0.75 30.45 -2.68
C ILE A 112 0.16 29.80 -3.94
N ILE A 113 -0.08 28.49 -3.93
CA ILE A 113 -0.68 27.77 -5.07
C ILE A 113 -2.08 28.32 -5.39
N ALA A 114 -2.89 28.64 -4.38
CA ALA A 114 -4.23 29.17 -4.60
C ALA A 114 -4.23 30.57 -5.25
N HIS A 115 -3.24 31.40 -4.96
CA HIS A 115 -3.09 32.74 -5.54
C HIS A 115 -2.42 32.71 -6.92
N ASP A 116 -1.29 32.00 -7.05
CA ASP A 116 -0.60 31.77 -8.31
C ASP A 116 0.05 30.37 -8.36
N PRO A 117 -0.57 29.40 -9.05
CA PRO A 117 -0.02 28.07 -9.23
C PRO A 117 1.33 28.00 -9.94
N ASN A 118 1.73 29.06 -10.67
CA ASN A 118 2.97 29.08 -11.46
C ASN A 118 4.14 29.75 -10.70
N TYR A 119 3.86 30.48 -9.63
CA TYR A 119 4.89 31.14 -8.84
C TYR A 119 5.78 30.10 -8.15
N ARG A 120 7.06 30.04 -8.55
CA ARG A 120 8.07 29.14 -7.98
C ARG A 120 7.54 27.71 -7.80
N ALA A 121 6.80 27.23 -8.80
CA ALA A 121 5.92 26.06 -8.64
C ALA A 121 6.67 24.78 -8.25
N GLU A 122 7.94 24.64 -8.64
CA GLU A 122 8.77 23.49 -8.24
C GLU A 122 9.24 23.65 -6.80
N GLU A 123 9.76 24.81 -6.43
CA GLU A 123 10.24 25.10 -5.08
C GLU A 123 9.11 24.98 -4.05
N VAL A 124 7.93 25.54 -4.33
CA VAL A 124 6.76 25.43 -3.45
C VAL A 124 6.35 23.97 -3.27
N ARG A 125 6.30 23.16 -4.35
CA ARG A 125 6.00 21.73 -4.24
C ARG A 125 7.05 20.96 -3.45
N GLN A 126 8.34 21.30 -3.59
CA GLN A 126 9.40 20.69 -2.80
C GLN A 126 9.27 21.03 -1.30
N GLN A 127 8.95 22.27 -0.96
CA GLN A 127 8.73 22.67 0.44
C GLN A 127 7.48 21.98 1.02
N LEU A 128 6.39 21.91 0.26
CA LEU A 128 5.17 21.20 0.67
C LEU A 128 5.37 19.70 0.84
N TYR A 129 6.15 19.06 -0.03
CA TYR A 129 6.57 17.66 0.14
C TYR A 129 7.33 17.48 1.46
N SER A 130 8.33 18.32 1.70
CA SER A 130 9.22 18.21 2.86
C SER A 130 8.48 18.45 4.17
N ALA A 131 7.60 19.47 4.21
CA ALA A 131 6.74 19.75 5.35
C ALA A 131 5.77 18.61 5.65
N ASN A 132 5.07 18.08 4.64
CA ASN A 132 4.14 16.97 4.84
C ASN A 132 4.85 15.67 5.22
N LEU A 133 6.08 15.43 4.74
CA LEU A 133 6.89 14.30 5.19
C LEU A 133 7.24 14.45 6.68
N ALA A 134 7.74 15.61 7.11
CA ALA A 134 8.10 15.87 8.50
C ALA A 134 6.90 15.80 9.46
N LEU A 135 5.74 16.32 9.04
CA LEU A 135 4.48 16.18 9.79
C LEU A 135 4.05 14.71 9.90
N GLY A 136 4.25 13.94 8.83
CA GLY A 136 3.99 12.50 8.80
C GLY A 136 4.87 11.72 9.78
N GLU A 137 6.18 12.02 9.81
CA GLU A 137 7.15 11.46 10.75
C GLU A 137 6.79 11.78 12.20
N GLN A 138 6.52 13.05 12.49
CA GLN A 138 6.13 13.48 13.84
C GLN A 138 4.84 12.78 14.28
N ALA A 139 3.81 12.78 13.43
CA ALA A 139 2.55 12.12 13.74
C ALA A 139 2.72 10.61 13.95
N PHE A 140 3.61 9.97 13.17
CA PHE A 140 3.90 8.55 13.34
C PHE A 140 4.57 8.28 14.68
N GLU A 141 5.56 9.07 15.07
CA GLU A 141 6.23 8.96 16.38
C GLU A 141 5.26 9.15 17.55
N GLU A 142 4.29 10.06 17.42
CA GLU A 142 3.27 10.35 18.43
C GLU A 142 2.04 9.41 18.39
N ASP A 143 2.11 8.30 17.65
CA ASP A 143 1.02 7.31 17.48
C ASP A 143 -0.27 7.87 16.84
N ARG A 144 -0.18 9.03 16.18
CA ARG A 144 -1.27 9.65 15.41
C ARG A 144 -1.30 9.09 13.98
N LEU A 145 -1.56 7.78 13.85
CA LEU A 145 -1.39 7.01 12.60
C LEU A 145 -2.24 7.49 11.42
N GLU A 146 -3.48 7.94 11.69
CA GLU A 146 -4.36 8.50 10.65
C GLU A 146 -3.82 9.82 10.10
N GLN A 147 -3.32 10.68 11.00
CA GLN A 147 -2.69 11.93 10.61
C GLN A 147 -1.40 11.67 9.83
N ALA A 148 -0.56 10.74 10.29
CA ALA A 148 0.65 10.33 9.58
C ALA A 148 0.34 9.88 8.14
N THR A 149 -0.67 9.02 7.99
CA THR A 149 -1.14 8.54 6.68
C THR A 149 -1.60 9.69 5.78
N THR A 150 -2.38 10.63 6.33
CA THR A 150 -2.90 11.80 5.59
C THR A 150 -1.76 12.69 5.10
N CYS A 151 -0.81 13.02 5.97
CA CYS A 151 0.36 13.83 5.63
C CYS A 151 1.20 13.15 4.54
N LEU A 152 1.44 11.84 4.64
CA LEU A 152 2.22 11.10 3.64
C LEU A 152 1.54 11.02 2.28
N GLN A 153 0.21 10.89 2.25
CA GLN A 153 -0.55 10.97 0.99
C GLN A 153 -0.39 12.35 0.34
N ARG A 154 -0.45 13.44 1.12
CA ARG A 154 -0.22 14.80 0.59
C ARG A 154 1.22 14.98 0.10
N ALA A 155 2.21 14.49 0.83
CA ALA A 155 3.60 14.51 0.38
C ALA A 155 3.72 13.86 -1.01
N LEU A 156 3.17 12.65 -1.18
CA LEU A 156 3.20 11.93 -2.46
C LEU A 156 2.35 12.59 -3.57
N GLN A 157 1.38 13.45 -3.24
CA GLN A 157 0.70 14.28 -4.24
C GLN A 157 1.64 15.35 -4.82
N TYR A 158 2.47 15.97 -3.97
CA TYR A 158 3.43 16.99 -4.42
C TYR A 158 4.66 16.39 -5.11
N ASN A 159 5.11 15.21 -4.66
CA ASN A 159 6.19 14.45 -5.28
C ASN A 159 5.87 12.94 -5.31
N PRO A 160 5.24 12.44 -6.39
CA PRO A 160 4.89 11.02 -6.52
C PRO A 160 6.09 10.06 -6.54
N GLY A 161 7.30 10.55 -6.80
CA GLY A 161 8.54 9.77 -6.79
C GLY A 161 9.30 9.83 -5.47
N GLY A 162 8.74 10.45 -4.42
CA GLY A 162 9.39 10.63 -3.12
C GLY A 162 9.58 9.32 -2.36
N SER A 163 10.77 8.72 -2.44
CA SER A 163 11.06 7.42 -1.83
C SER A 163 10.93 7.41 -0.31
N GLN A 164 11.26 8.51 0.38
CA GLN A 164 11.14 8.62 1.83
C GLN A 164 9.68 8.57 2.29
N ALA A 165 8.80 9.33 1.64
CA ALA A 165 7.37 9.30 1.96
C ALA A 165 6.73 7.94 1.65
N THR A 166 7.14 7.29 0.55
CA THR A 166 6.68 5.93 0.22
C THR A 166 7.11 4.91 1.28
N LEU A 167 8.38 4.94 1.68
CA LEU A 167 8.90 4.04 2.72
C LEU A 167 8.17 4.26 4.05
N LEU A 168 8.02 5.51 4.48
CA LEU A 168 7.32 5.81 5.72
C LEU A 168 5.84 5.41 5.66
N GLN A 169 5.18 5.56 4.51
CA GLN A 169 3.80 5.14 4.32
C GLN A 169 3.63 3.63 4.48
N GLU A 170 4.56 2.83 3.94
CA GLU A 170 4.58 1.38 4.13
C GLU A 170 4.82 1.01 5.61
N GLN A 171 5.75 1.70 6.28
CA GLN A 171 6.01 1.50 7.70
C GLN A 171 4.78 1.79 8.57
N VAL A 172 4.13 2.94 8.35
CA VAL A 172 2.88 3.32 9.03
C VAL A 172 1.79 2.29 8.78
N TYR A 173 1.63 1.82 7.54
CA TYR A 173 0.62 0.82 7.20
C TYR A 173 0.84 -0.52 7.92
N LEU A 174 2.05 -1.09 7.83
CA LEU A 174 2.38 -2.37 8.47
C LEU A 174 2.25 -2.28 9.99
N TYR A 175 2.67 -1.16 10.59
CA TYR A 175 2.56 -0.91 12.01
C TYR A 175 1.09 -0.81 12.45
N SER A 176 0.28 -0.06 11.70
CA SER A 176 -1.16 0.08 11.96
C SER A 176 -1.90 -1.26 11.85
N GLU A 177 -1.58 -2.07 10.84
CA GLU A 177 -2.16 -3.40 10.68
C GLU A 177 -1.78 -4.33 11.84
N ALA A 178 -0.51 -4.31 12.28
CA ALA A 178 -0.08 -5.09 13.44
C ALA A 178 -0.88 -4.72 14.71
N LEU A 179 -1.13 -3.43 14.94
CA LEU A 179 -1.97 -2.98 16.05
C LEU A 179 -3.42 -3.47 15.93
N ARG A 180 -3.99 -3.46 14.72
CA ARG A 180 -5.36 -3.93 14.47
C ARG A 180 -5.55 -5.42 14.76
N TYR A 181 -4.56 -6.25 14.43
CA TYR A 181 -4.61 -7.69 14.69
C TYR A 181 -4.22 -8.08 16.12
N THR A 182 -3.61 -7.18 16.89
CA THR A 182 -3.20 -7.45 18.27
C THR A 182 -4.39 -7.91 19.12
N GLY A 183 -4.22 -9.06 19.79
CA GLY A 183 -5.27 -9.70 20.59
C GLY A 183 -6.34 -10.46 19.79
N ASN A 184 -6.25 -10.49 18.45
CA ASN A 184 -7.20 -11.19 17.58
C ASN A 184 -6.54 -12.28 16.73
N ASP A 185 -5.34 -12.03 16.20
CA ASP A 185 -4.63 -12.97 15.31
C ASP A 185 -3.12 -12.72 15.42
N TRP A 186 -2.44 -13.47 16.29
CA TRP A 186 -1.04 -13.22 16.60
C TRP A 186 -0.10 -13.59 15.46
N SER A 187 -0.41 -14.62 14.66
CA SER A 187 0.38 -14.98 13.48
C SER A 187 0.45 -13.80 12.50
N LYS A 188 -0.68 -13.10 12.31
CA LYS A 188 -0.75 -11.86 11.55
C LYS A 188 0.02 -10.70 12.18
N VAL A 189 0.03 -10.55 13.50
CA VAL A 189 0.86 -9.52 14.17
C VAL A 189 2.34 -9.79 13.92
N ILE A 190 2.78 -11.03 14.19
CA ILE A 190 4.17 -11.49 14.05
C ILE A 190 4.65 -11.29 12.61
N GLN A 191 3.87 -11.66 11.60
CA GLN A 191 4.25 -11.50 10.21
C GLN A 191 4.58 -10.04 9.87
N ARG A 192 3.74 -9.10 10.29
CA ARG A 192 3.84 -7.67 9.92
C ARG A 192 4.99 -7.01 10.66
N LEU A 193 5.10 -7.27 11.97
CA LEU A 193 6.19 -6.76 12.79
C LEU A 193 7.54 -7.39 12.42
N SER A 194 7.59 -8.65 11.98
CA SER A 194 8.82 -9.29 11.50
C SER A 194 9.35 -8.63 10.23
N THR A 195 8.46 -8.25 9.30
CA THR A 195 8.84 -7.46 8.12
C THR A 195 9.46 -6.12 8.55
N LEU A 196 8.77 -5.38 9.43
CA LEU A 196 9.29 -4.11 9.94
C LEU A 196 10.62 -4.26 10.67
N TYR A 197 10.76 -5.28 11.53
CA TYR A 197 11.98 -5.50 12.32
C TYR A 197 13.20 -5.81 11.44
N ARG A 198 13.01 -6.54 10.33
CA ARG A 198 14.09 -6.87 9.39
C ARG A 198 14.63 -5.63 8.68
N GLU A 199 13.76 -4.68 8.35
CA GLU A 199 14.10 -3.48 7.59
C GLU A 199 14.56 -2.33 8.49
N ALA A 200 13.87 -2.14 9.62
CA ALA A 200 14.10 -1.06 10.55
C ALA A 200 13.99 -1.60 12.00
N PRO A 201 15.03 -2.28 12.51
CA PRO A 201 14.98 -2.93 13.83
C PRO A 201 14.80 -1.96 15.00
N ASN A 202 15.15 -0.68 14.79
CA ASN A 202 15.02 0.39 15.77
C ASN A 202 13.75 1.25 15.56
N LEU A 203 12.84 0.82 14.68
CA LEU A 203 11.59 1.54 14.43
C LEU A 203 10.70 1.47 15.66
N LYS A 204 10.53 2.60 16.34
CA LYS A 204 9.66 2.73 17.51
C LYS A 204 9.85 1.57 18.51
N ASP A 205 8.76 0.92 18.87
CA ASP A 205 8.69 -0.23 19.77
C ASP A 205 8.45 -1.55 19.01
N VAL A 206 8.76 -1.61 17.71
CA VAL A 206 8.54 -2.82 16.88
C VAL A 206 9.22 -4.05 17.48
N ALA A 207 10.47 -3.93 17.93
CA ALA A 207 11.18 -5.03 18.56
C ALA A 207 10.46 -5.51 19.83
N VAL A 208 10.03 -4.56 20.68
CA VAL A 208 9.28 -4.82 21.93
C VAL A 208 7.98 -5.56 21.63
N ARG A 209 7.20 -5.07 20.66
CA ARG A 209 5.92 -5.64 20.27
C ARG A 209 6.05 -7.00 19.60
N LEU A 210 7.07 -7.21 18.76
CA LEU A 210 7.27 -8.48 18.08
C LEU A 210 7.54 -9.60 19.09
N ARG A 211 8.42 -9.36 20.08
CA ARG A 211 8.63 -10.34 21.15
C ARG A 211 7.36 -10.56 21.96
N ALA A 212 6.63 -9.50 22.31
CA ALA A 212 5.37 -9.63 23.05
C ALA A 212 4.34 -10.46 22.26
N ALA A 213 4.28 -10.30 20.93
CA ALA A 213 3.41 -11.08 20.07
C ALA A 213 3.81 -12.56 20.02
N HIS A 214 5.11 -12.88 19.92
CA HIS A 214 5.59 -14.26 20.03
C HIS A 214 5.21 -14.90 21.36
N LEU A 215 5.41 -14.19 22.48
CA LEU A 215 5.03 -14.70 23.81
C LEU A 215 3.52 -14.92 23.94
N ALA A 216 2.70 -13.99 23.46
CA ALA A 216 1.25 -14.10 23.52
C ALA A 216 0.74 -15.26 22.63
N HIS A 217 1.32 -15.43 21.45
CA HIS A 217 0.98 -16.55 20.56
C HIS A 217 1.39 -17.89 21.16
N ALA A 218 2.57 -17.98 21.76
CA ALA A 218 3.02 -19.17 22.47
C ALA A 218 2.00 -19.60 23.54
N GLN A 219 1.53 -18.64 24.35
CA GLN A 219 0.54 -18.91 25.40
C GLN A 219 -0.83 -19.35 24.85
N GLU A 220 -1.26 -18.83 23.69
CA GLU A 220 -2.46 -19.29 23.00
C GLU A 220 -2.30 -20.75 22.54
N LEU A 221 -1.18 -21.07 21.88
CA LEU A 221 -0.85 -22.42 21.43
C LEU A 221 -0.76 -23.40 22.60
N GLU A 222 -0.20 -23.00 23.75
CA GLU A 222 -0.21 -23.81 24.97
C GLU A 222 -1.63 -24.13 25.46
N ALA A 223 -2.54 -23.13 25.41
CA ALA A 223 -3.93 -23.30 25.81
C ALA A 223 -4.69 -24.25 24.87
N GLU A 224 -4.29 -24.30 23.60
CA GLU A 224 -4.80 -25.23 22.58
C GLU A 224 -4.13 -26.61 22.64
N GLY A 225 -3.01 -26.73 23.37
CA GLY A 225 -2.26 -27.96 23.54
C GLY A 225 -1.21 -28.21 22.44
N GLU A 226 -0.91 -27.20 21.63
CA GLU A 226 0.10 -27.22 20.56
C GLU A 226 1.49 -26.86 21.11
N TRP A 227 2.06 -27.74 21.94
CA TRP A 227 3.28 -27.40 22.70
C TRP A 227 4.53 -27.23 21.83
N CYS A 228 4.65 -27.96 20.72
CA CYS A 228 5.79 -27.82 19.81
C CYS A 228 5.77 -26.48 19.08
N ALA A 229 4.60 -26.03 18.63
CA ALA A 229 4.45 -24.70 18.03
C ALA A 229 4.70 -23.60 19.08
N ALA A 230 4.22 -23.80 20.32
CA ALA A 230 4.49 -22.88 21.42
C ALA A 230 6.00 -22.77 21.73
N GLU A 231 6.73 -23.88 21.73
CA GLU A 231 8.19 -23.92 21.89
C GLU A 231 8.89 -23.03 20.85
N GLU A 232 8.53 -23.15 19.58
CA GLU A 232 9.10 -22.32 18.50
C GLU A 232 8.88 -20.83 18.74
N GLN A 233 7.68 -20.44 19.21
CA GLN A 233 7.36 -19.04 19.51
C GLN A 233 8.17 -18.51 20.70
N TYR A 234 8.36 -19.29 21.76
CA TYR A 234 9.24 -18.90 22.87
C TYR A 234 10.70 -18.78 22.44
N ALA A 235 11.18 -19.69 21.59
CA ALA A 235 12.53 -19.62 21.04
C ALA A 235 12.73 -18.34 20.22
N ALA A 236 11.75 -17.98 19.38
CA ALA A 236 11.75 -16.73 18.64
C ALA A 236 11.78 -15.49 19.57
N ALA A 237 11.02 -15.52 20.66
CA ALA A 237 11.04 -14.45 21.67
C ALA A 237 12.40 -14.30 22.36
N ILE A 238 13.08 -15.41 22.68
CA ILE A 238 14.42 -15.41 23.28
C ILE A 238 15.48 -14.90 22.31
N ALA A 239 15.37 -15.26 21.03
CA ALA A 239 16.29 -14.81 19.99
C ALA A 239 16.33 -13.27 19.85
N MET A 240 15.25 -12.58 20.25
CA MET A 240 15.24 -11.12 20.32
C MET A 240 15.96 -10.60 21.57
N TRP A 241 15.54 -11.03 22.76
CA TRP A 241 16.31 -10.87 24.00
C TRP A 241 15.90 -11.91 25.06
N GLU A 242 16.92 -12.45 25.71
CA GLU A 242 16.81 -13.52 26.69
C GLU A 242 16.44 -13.00 28.08
N THR A 243 15.48 -13.66 28.73
CA THR A 243 15.14 -13.43 30.14
C THR A 243 14.85 -14.77 30.82
N ALA A 244 15.16 -14.87 32.13
CA ALA A 244 15.06 -16.14 32.86
C ALA A 244 13.64 -16.71 32.94
N ASP A 245 12.62 -15.84 32.99
CA ASP A 245 11.21 -16.22 32.95
C ASP A 245 10.83 -16.87 31.61
N VAL A 246 11.27 -16.30 30.48
CA VAL A 246 10.97 -16.86 29.16
C VAL A 246 11.76 -18.14 28.89
N GLN A 247 12.99 -18.25 29.40
CA GLN A 247 13.74 -19.52 29.35
C GLN A 247 13.03 -20.67 30.07
N ALA A 248 12.44 -20.38 31.23
CA ALA A 248 11.66 -21.38 31.96
C ALA A 248 10.40 -21.80 31.18
N LEU A 249 9.74 -20.87 30.49
CA LEU A 249 8.61 -21.17 29.62
C LEU A 249 9.03 -22.03 28.41
N LEU A 250 10.13 -21.67 27.74
CA LEU A 250 10.68 -22.47 26.64
C LEU A 250 10.97 -23.91 27.07
N ALA A 251 11.66 -24.09 28.20
CA ALA A 251 11.99 -25.43 28.71
C ALA A 251 10.72 -26.25 29.03
N ALA A 252 9.72 -25.62 29.65
CA ALA A 252 8.46 -26.28 29.96
C ALA A 252 7.66 -26.67 28.71
N ALA A 253 7.67 -25.82 27.67
CA ALA A 253 7.05 -26.12 26.38
C ALA A 253 7.78 -27.27 25.67
N ALA A 254 9.12 -27.26 25.66
CA ALA A 254 9.94 -28.31 25.06
C ALA A 254 9.72 -29.69 25.70
N ASP A 255 9.66 -29.76 27.04
CA ASP A 255 9.37 -31.01 27.76
C ASP A 255 8.00 -31.60 27.35
N LYS A 256 6.99 -30.76 27.19
CA LYS A 256 5.65 -31.18 26.77
C LYS A 256 5.58 -31.54 25.30
N CYS A 257 6.25 -30.77 24.43
CA CYS A 257 6.40 -31.11 23.02
C CYS A 257 7.03 -32.50 22.84
N ALA A 258 8.15 -32.76 23.52
CA ALA A 258 8.83 -34.05 23.50
C ALA A 258 7.95 -35.20 24.03
N SER A 259 7.05 -34.93 24.98
CA SER A 259 6.10 -35.93 25.49
C SER A 259 4.91 -36.21 24.56
N GLN A 260 4.61 -35.27 23.64
CA GLN A 260 3.55 -35.39 22.63
C GLN A 260 4.04 -35.96 21.30
N ALA A 261 5.34 -35.85 21.03
CA ALA A 261 5.96 -36.71 20.04
C ALA A 261 5.69 -38.15 20.51
N GLU A 262 4.81 -38.86 19.79
CA GLU A 262 4.78 -40.32 19.88
C GLU A 262 6.23 -40.78 19.81
N PRO A 263 6.66 -41.77 20.62
CA PRO A 263 8.01 -42.26 20.52
C PRO A 263 8.21 -42.64 19.06
N THR A 264 9.00 -41.82 18.35
CA THR A 264 9.67 -42.25 17.14
C THR A 264 10.17 -43.63 17.50
N PRO A 265 9.86 -44.69 16.73
CA PRO A 265 10.52 -45.96 16.96
C PRO A 265 12.00 -45.61 16.88
N THR A 266 12.65 -45.50 18.04
CA THR A 266 14.08 -45.46 18.15
C THR A 266 14.44 -46.76 17.50
N GLY A 267 14.84 -46.68 16.23
CA GLY A 267 15.39 -47.78 15.50
C GLY A 267 16.63 -48.16 16.29
N GLU A 268 16.45 -49.05 17.26
CA GLU A 268 17.52 -49.86 17.77
C GLU A 268 18.15 -50.48 16.54
N ALA A 269 19.40 -50.07 16.29
CA ALA A 269 20.25 -50.64 15.29
C ALA A 269 20.23 -52.16 15.46
N GLY A 270 19.56 -52.85 14.53
CA GLY A 270 19.45 -54.31 14.60
C GLY A 270 18.48 -54.98 13.63
N GLU A 271 17.53 -54.28 13.01
CA GLU A 271 16.64 -54.92 12.03
C GLU A 271 17.21 -54.76 10.61
N GLN A 272 17.61 -55.87 10.00
CA GLN A 272 18.06 -55.88 8.60
C GLN A 272 16.93 -55.36 7.73
N VAL A 273 17.16 -54.23 7.05
CA VAL A 273 16.20 -53.67 6.09
C VAL A 273 15.89 -54.74 5.04
N PRO A 274 14.61 -55.13 4.83
CA PRO A 274 14.27 -56.17 3.88
C PRO A 274 14.75 -55.82 2.47
N ALA A 275 15.31 -56.81 1.76
CA ALA A 275 15.67 -56.68 0.36
C ALA A 275 14.46 -56.18 -0.45
N GLY A 276 14.70 -55.22 -1.33
CA GLY A 276 13.67 -54.54 -2.10
C GLY A 276 13.09 -53.28 -1.46
N THR A 277 13.49 -52.91 -0.24
CA THR A 277 13.09 -51.63 0.41
C THR A 277 14.01 -50.49 -0.03
N TRP A 278 13.46 -49.31 -0.31
CA TRP A 278 14.22 -48.11 -0.59
C TRP A 278 14.58 -47.36 0.69
N VAL A 279 15.86 -47.06 0.85
CA VAL A 279 16.37 -46.27 1.99
C VAL A 279 16.85 -44.92 1.47
N GLY A 280 16.32 -43.86 2.07
CA GLY A 280 16.71 -42.49 1.77
C GLY A 280 17.96 -42.08 2.53
N ARG A 281 18.77 -41.21 1.93
CA ARG A 281 19.82 -40.45 2.63
C ARG A 281 19.98 -39.07 2.04
N GLU A 282 20.33 -38.11 2.88
CA GLU A 282 20.73 -36.78 2.44
C GLU A 282 22.17 -36.81 1.90
N LEU A 283 22.41 -36.08 0.81
CA LEU A 283 23.73 -35.76 0.27
C LEU A 283 24.18 -34.40 0.83
N ALA A 284 25.39 -33.97 0.48
CA ALA A 284 25.87 -32.66 0.92
C ALA A 284 24.92 -31.54 0.43
N PRO A 285 24.38 -30.69 1.33
CA PRO A 285 23.50 -29.60 0.96
C PRO A 285 24.27 -28.47 0.27
N GLU A 286 23.57 -27.69 -0.55
CA GLU A 286 24.10 -26.50 -1.21
C GLU A 286 23.49 -25.22 -0.64
N VAL A 287 24.28 -24.14 -0.64
CA VAL A 287 23.81 -22.81 -0.30
C VAL A 287 23.27 -22.14 -1.56
N VAL A 288 22.04 -21.68 -1.51
CA VAL A 288 21.37 -20.95 -2.58
C VAL A 288 21.13 -19.51 -2.12
N VAL A 289 21.39 -18.56 -3.00
CA VAL A 289 21.13 -17.14 -2.71
C VAL A 289 19.64 -16.86 -2.82
N GLY A 290 19.06 -16.32 -1.74
CA GLY A 290 17.66 -15.87 -1.69
C GLY A 290 16.85 -16.50 -0.56
N ASP A 291 15.58 -16.14 -0.54
CA ASP A 291 14.53 -16.53 0.39
C ASP A 291 13.78 -17.77 -0.08
N LYS A 292 14.50 -18.74 -0.65
CA LYS A 292 13.94 -20.02 -1.11
C LYS A 292 14.66 -21.18 -0.47
N MET A 293 13.94 -22.28 -0.30
CA MET A 293 14.50 -23.56 0.11
C MET A 293 13.98 -24.66 -0.83
N PHE A 294 14.82 -25.67 -1.03
CA PHE A 294 14.57 -26.70 -2.02
C PHE A 294 14.89 -28.06 -1.45
N ILE A 295 14.05 -29.05 -1.72
CA ILE A 295 14.41 -30.46 -1.58
C ILE A 295 14.38 -31.08 -2.96
N ARG A 296 15.51 -31.61 -3.42
CA ARG A 296 15.63 -32.27 -4.71
C ARG A 296 16.31 -33.60 -4.56
N GLY A 297 15.96 -34.56 -5.40
CA GLY A 297 16.56 -35.87 -5.26
C GLY A 297 16.31 -36.81 -6.41
N ARG A 298 16.71 -38.06 -6.21
CA ARG A 298 16.53 -39.15 -7.16
C ARG A 298 16.16 -40.47 -6.48
N VAL A 299 15.45 -41.33 -7.21
CA VAL A 299 15.10 -42.69 -6.77
C VAL A 299 15.78 -43.69 -7.70
N LEU A 300 16.54 -44.63 -7.13
CA LEU A 300 17.36 -45.60 -7.85
C LEU A 300 16.98 -47.04 -7.45
N ASP A 301 16.96 -47.97 -8.42
CA ASP A 301 16.79 -49.41 -8.17
C ASP A 301 18.08 -50.05 -7.63
N ALA A 302 18.03 -51.35 -7.30
CA ALA A 302 19.18 -52.07 -6.72
C ALA A 302 20.41 -52.15 -7.66
N ARG A 303 20.26 -51.80 -8.94
CA ARG A 303 21.34 -51.73 -9.94
C ARG A 303 21.82 -50.30 -10.19
N GLY A 304 21.29 -49.33 -9.44
CA GLY A 304 21.55 -47.91 -9.62
C GLY A 304 20.83 -47.29 -10.82
N ALA A 305 19.84 -47.97 -11.40
CA ALA A 305 19.06 -47.44 -12.51
C ALA A 305 17.94 -46.52 -11.99
N PRO A 306 17.61 -45.43 -12.71
CA PRO A 306 16.57 -44.49 -12.28
C PRO A 306 15.19 -45.14 -12.27
N VAL A 307 14.43 -44.91 -11.21
CA VAL A 307 13.03 -45.34 -11.10
C VAL A 307 12.15 -44.20 -11.57
N VAL A 308 11.50 -44.38 -12.72
CA VAL A 308 10.62 -43.38 -13.35
C VAL A 308 9.19 -43.55 -12.84
N GLY A 309 8.52 -42.45 -12.53
CA GLY A 309 7.13 -42.45 -12.09
C GLY A 309 6.91 -42.76 -10.60
N ALA A 310 7.98 -42.88 -9.80
CA ALA A 310 7.88 -43.07 -8.36
C ALA A 310 7.25 -41.84 -7.69
N GLN A 311 6.36 -42.07 -6.73
CA GLN A 311 5.67 -41.01 -6.00
C GLN A 311 6.40 -40.70 -4.70
N VAL A 312 7.09 -39.56 -4.67
CA VAL A 312 7.76 -39.06 -3.47
C VAL A 312 6.80 -38.10 -2.77
N ARG A 313 6.43 -38.40 -1.53
CA ARG A 313 5.68 -37.49 -0.67
C ARG A 313 6.65 -36.72 0.21
N VAL A 314 6.46 -35.41 0.29
CA VAL A 314 7.01 -34.56 1.35
C VAL A 314 5.88 -34.22 2.32
N GLN A 315 6.15 -34.28 3.62
CA GLN A 315 5.17 -33.99 4.66
C GLN A 315 5.83 -33.24 5.83
N ALA A 316 5.10 -32.27 6.38
CA ALA A 316 5.38 -31.65 7.67
C ALA A 316 4.04 -31.27 8.30
N TRP A 317 3.80 -31.73 9.53
CA TRP A 317 2.50 -31.57 10.20
C TRP A 317 1.32 -32.07 9.34
N ASP A 318 0.32 -31.22 9.08
CA ASP A 318 -0.85 -31.50 8.24
C ASP A 318 -0.63 -31.24 6.73
N PHE A 319 0.47 -30.57 6.37
CA PHE A 319 0.85 -30.32 4.99
C PHE A 319 1.50 -31.56 4.36
N SER A 320 1.03 -31.95 3.16
CA SER A 320 1.76 -32.91 2.31
C SER A 320 1.55 -32.65 0.82
N VAL A 321 2.58 -32.91 0.04
CA VAL A 321 2.56 -32.82 -1.43
C VAL A 321 3.32 -34.02 -2.01
N ILE A 322 2.90 -34.47 -3.19
CA ILE A 322 3.56 -35.57 -3.93
C ILE A 322 4.24 -35.01 -5.18
N ALA A 323 5.51 -35.34 -5.35
CA ALA A 323 6.25 -35.20 -6.60
C ALA A 323 6.37 -36.58 -7.28
N ILE A 324 6.40 -36.60 -8.60
CA ILE A 324 6.57 -37.82 -9.39
C ILE A 324 7.94 -37.76 -10.07
N THR A 325 8.71 -38.84 -9.96
CA THR A 325 10.03 -38.88 -10.59
C THR A 325 9.95 -38.85 -12.11
N ASP A 326 10.83 -38.07 -12.73
CA ASP A 326 10.90 -37.91 -14.19
C ASP A 326 11.61 -39.08 -14.90
N GLY A 327 11.85 -38.95 -16.21
CA GLY A 327 12.54 -39.96 -17.03
C GLY A 327 14.00 -40.25 -16.62
N THR A 328 14.56 -39.45 -15.71
CA THR A 328 15.89 -39.63 -15.10
C THR A 328 15.82 -40.04 -13.63
N GLY A 329 14.62 -40.32 -13.12
CA GLY A 329 14.38 -40.70 -11.74
C GLY A 329 14.45 -39.54 -10.75
N GLN A 330 14.45 -38.28 -11.23
CA GLN A 330 14.59 -37.09 -10.38
C GLN A 330 13.24 -36.53 -9.94
N PHE A 331 13.20 -35.96 -8.74
CA PHE A 331 12.06 -35.23 -8.18
C PHE A 331 12.52 -33.91 -7.54
N SER A 332 11.59 -32.96 -7.39
CA SER A 332 11.84 -31.70 -6.72
C SER A 332 10.62 -31.15 -5.96
N PHE A 333 10.92 -30.47 -4.85
CA PHE A 333 9.99 -29.65 -4.07
C PHE A 333 10.59 -28.25 -3.96
N ASP A 334 10.15 -27.36 -4.84
CA ASP A 334 10.72 -26.02 -5.01
C ASP A 334 9.85 -24.89 -4.40
N GLY A 335 8.73 -25.25 -3.74
CA GLY A 335 7.73 -24.34 -3.20
C GLY A 335 7.48 -24.48 -1.70
N LEU A 336 8.49 -24.92 -0.95
CA LEU A 336 8.40 -25.07 0.50
C LEU A 336 8.43 -23.68 1.17
N ALA A 337 7.44 -23.39 2.01
CA ALA A 337 7.22 -22.05 2.57
C ALA A 337 7.68 -21.92 4.04
N ASN A 338 7.96 -23.04 4.71
CA ASN A 338 8.31 -23.07 6.13
C ASN A 338 9.64 -23.82 6.34
N PRO A 339 10.61 -23.24 7.09
CA PRO A 339 11.91 -23.83 7.37
C PRO A 339 11.82 -24.85 8.53
N VAL A 340 11.23 -26.01 8.23
CA VAL A 340 10.95 -27.09 9.19
C VAL A 340 11.63 -28.38 8.77
N VAL A 341 11.60 -29.40 9.62
CA VAL A 341 12.01 -30.74 9.21
C VAL A 341 10.87 -31.38 8.42
N TYR A 342 11.17 -31.84 7.20
CA TYR A 342 10.20 -32.55 6.36
C TYR A 342 10.52 -34.04 6.32
N THR A 343 9.48 -34.86 6.43
CA THR A 343 9.56 -36.31 6.22
C THR A 343 9.32 -36.63 4.75
N LEU A 344 10.27 -37.30 4.10
CA LEU A 344 10.14 -37.85 2.74
C LEU A 344 9.82 -39.34 2.78
N THR A 345 8.82 -39.76 2.01
CA THR A 345 8.44 -41.17 1.83
C THR A 345 8.15 -41.49 0.36
N LEU A 346 8.45 -42.71 -0.09
CA LEU A 346 7.95 -43.23 -1.36
C LEU A 346 6.58 -43.88 -1.11
N VAL A 347 5.55 -43.37 -1.78
CA VAL A 347 4.15 -43.77 -1.52
C VAL A 347 3.81 -45.10 -2.20
N ASP A 348 4.41 -45.35 -3.37
CA ASP A 348 4.16 -46.49 -4.24
C ASP A 348 5.24 -47.57 -4.14
N LEU A 349 6.26 -47.35 -3.32
CA LEU A 349 7.40 -48.25 -3.13
C LEU A 349 7.65 -48.48 -1.63
N PRO A 350 8.02 -49.70 -1.21
CA PRO A 350 8.39 -49.95 0.19
C PRO A 350 9.62 -49.09 0.53
N SER A 351 9.46 -48.15 1.46
CA SER A 351 10.53 -47.22 1.80
C SER A 351 10.58 -46.94 3.30
N GLN A 352 11.77 -46.60 3.78
CA GLN A 352 11.92 -45.99 5.10
C GLN A 352 11.74 -44.48 4.98
N PRO A 353 11.04 -43.83 5.92
CA PRO A 353 10.97 -42.38 5.97
C PRO A 353 12.36 -41.76 6.12
N LEU A 354 12.59 -40.64 5.42
CA LEU A 354 13.79 -39.84 5.54
C LEU A 354 13.43 -38.45 6.05
N GLU A 355 13.97 -38.06 7.20
CA GLU A 355 13.89 -36.69 7.70
C GLU A 355 14.92 -35.81 6.99
N VAL A 356 14.48 -34.64 6.53
CA VAL A 356 15.32 -33.65 5.84
C VAL A 356 15.14 -32.29 6.49
N GLU A 357 16.22 -31.77 7.08
CA GLU A 357 16.26 -30.42 7.62
C GLU A 357 16.24 -29.39 6.48
N THR A 358 15.39 -28.37 6.62
CA THR A 358 15.32 -27.25 5.67
C THR A 358 15.51 -25.90 6.35
N SER A 359 16.08 -24.96 5.63
CA SER A 359 16.27 -23.58 6.06
C SER A 359 16.29 -22.65 4.85
N TRP A 360 15.99 -21.36 5.05
CA TRP A 360 16.06 -20.38 3.97
C TRP A 360 17.46 -20.31 3.36
N GLY A 361 17.54 -20.31 2.03
CA GLY A 361 18.81 -20.32 1.29
C GLY A 361 19.49 -21.70 1.25
N ARG A 362 18.78 -22.80 1.54
CA ARG A 362 19.31 -24.17 1.47
C ARG A 362 18.68 -24.98 0.34
N LEU A 363 19.52 -25.71 -0.39
CA LEU A 363 19.12 -26.80 -1.28
C LEU A 363 19.60 -28.12 -0.68
N SER A 364 18.65 -28.94 -0.24
CA SER A 364 18.90 -30.28 0.29
C SER A 364 18.79 -31.31 -0.84
N TRP A 365 19.86 -32.08 -1.04
CA TRP A 365 19.93 -33.14 -2.05
C TRP A 365 19.65 -34.50 -1.40
N VAL A 366 18.78 -35.30 -1.98
CA VAL A 366 18.35 -36.60 -1.43
C VAL A 366 18.52 -37.72 -2.45
N VAL A 367 18.85 -38.92 -1.99
CA VAL A 367 18.77 -40.13 -2.81
C VAL A 367 18.08 -41.26 -2.06
N PHE A 368 17.13 -41.93 -2.72
CA PHE A 368 16.56 -43.20 -2.29
C PHE A 368 17.18 -44.34 -3.12
N GLU A 369 17.80 -45.31 -2.45
CA GLU A 369 18.45 -46.46 -3.10
C GLU A 369 17.77 -47.75 -2.62
N GLN A 370 17.41 -48.65 -3.55
CA GLN A 370 16.82 -49.94 -3.20
C GLN A 370 17.89 -50.86 -2.60
N VAL A 371 17.59 -51.45 -1.44
CA VAL A 371 18.42 -52.49 -0.83
C VAL A 371 18.36 -53.76 -1.72
N PRO A 372 19.52 -54.29 -2.15
CA PRO A 372 19.59 -55.42 -3.09
C PRO A 372 19.08 -56.76 -2.54
#